data_AF-A0A554J2J2-F1
#
_entry.id   AF-A0A554J2J2-F1
#
_cell.length_a   1.000
_cell.length_b   1.000
_cell.length_c   1.000
_cell.angle_alpha   90.00
_cell.angle_beta   90.00
_cell.angle_gamma   90.00
#
_symmetry.space_group_name_H-M   'P 1'
#
loop_
_entity.id
_entity.type
_entity.pdbx_description
1 polymer ?
#
loop_
_entity_poly.entity_id
_entity_poly.type
_entity_poly.pdbx_seq_one_letter_code
_entity_poly.pdbx_strand_id
1 'polypeptide(L)'
;MLHNIGKDYPQWFHKADNDERSVRAVLKEGAPPTACFLAQQMAEKYLKGLLVYHDVEFFKVHDLLALMTALFEVEPGIVNVKDDLMVLNRYYIETRYPDDIGELLVEECQRAFEAALRIKEFVLKKTALSLLFFYLLGSIVSKIWYKIKSKATID
;
A
#
# COMPACT_ATOMS: atom_id res chain seq x y z
N MET A 1 -12.83 17.32 -17.15
CA MET A 1 -13.37 15.96 -16.96
C MET A 1 -12.44 15.21 -16.02
N LEU A 2 -12.77 15.17 -14.74
CA LEU A 2 -11.97 14.45 -13.74
C LEU A 2 -12.17 12.94 -13.98
N HIS A 3 -11.08 12.27 -14.30
CA HIS A 3 -11.06 10.84 -14.61
C HIS A 3 -11.39 10.05 -13.35
N ASN A 4 -12.39 9.17 -13.44
CA ASN A 4 -12.94 8.33 -12.38
C ASN A 4 -11.95 7.20 -11.98
N ILE A 5 -10.78 7.56 -11.44
CA ILE A 5 -9.69 6.61 -11.17
C ILE A 5 -9.93 5.93 -9.82
N GLY A 6 -10.27 4.64 -9.87
CA GLY A 6 -10.02 3.67 -8.80
C GLY A 6 -10.55 4.02 -7.41
N LYS A 7 -11.87 4.24 -7.27
CA LYS A 7 -12.54 4.49 -5.98
C LYS A 7 -12.54 3.30 -5.01
N ASP A 8 -12.07 2.14 -5.45
CA ASP A 8 -12.12 0.90 -4.67
C ASP A 8 -10.68 0.48 -4.32
N TYR A 9 -10.26 0.77 -3.08
CA TYR A 9 -8.92 0.44 -2.59
C TYR A 9 -8.52 -1.04 -2.74
N PRO A 10 -9.43 -2.05 -2.63
CA PRO A 10 -9.11 -3.45 -2.89
C PRO A 10 -8.64 -3.70 -4.33
N GLN A 11 -9.11 -2.93 -5.33
CA GLN A 11 -8.61 -3.08 -6.70
C GLN A 11 -7.15 -2.66 -6.82
N TRP A 12 -6.74 -1.65 -6.06
CA TRP A 12 -5.34 -1.25 -5.97
C TRP A 12 -4.49 -2.34 -5.31
N PHE A 13 -4.96 -2.93 -4.23
CA PHE A 13 -4.27 -4.02 -3.54
C PHE A 13 -4.14 -5.25 -4.43
N HIS A 14 -5.19 -5.63 -5.15
CA HIS A 14 -5.14 -6.72 -6.11
C HIS A 14 -4.10 -6.48 -7.22
N LYS A 15 -3.99 -5.24 -7.72
CA LYS A 15 -2.93 -4.91 -8.69
C LYS A 15 -1.53 -4.99 -8.07
N ALA A 16 -1.37 -4.54 -6.83
CA ALA A 16 -0.10 -4.63 -6.12
C ALA A 16 0.31 -6.09 -5.86
N ASP A 17 -0.64 -6.98 -5.56
CA ASP A 17 -0.39 -8.41 -5.43
C ASP A 17 0.01 -9.08 -6.75
N ASN A 18 -0.48 -8.56 -7.89
CA ASN A 18 0.01 -8.99 -9.19
C ASN A 18 1.49 -8.62 -9.37
N ASP A 19 1.86 -7.38 -9.02
CA ASP A 19 3.26 -6.94 -9.09
C ASP A 19 4.14 -7.80 -8.17
N GLU A 20 3.70 -8.11 -6.93
CA GLU A 20 4.45 -8.99 -6.02
C GLU A 20 4.76 -10.35 -6.66
N ARG A 21 3.77 -10.98 -7.28
CA ARG A 21 3.95 -12.25 -7.99
C ARG A 21 4.95 -12.11 -9.13
N SER A 22 4.86 -11.00 -9.89
CA SER A 22 5.80 -10.71 -10.97
C SER A 22 7.22 -10.48 -10.46
N VAL A 23 7.43 -9.73 -9.36
CA VAL A 23 8.76 -9.53 -8.76
C VAL A 23 9.41 -10.88 -8.43
N ARG A 24 8.67 -11.77 -7.77
CA ARG A 24 9.17 -13.11 -7.39
C ARG A 24 9.60 -13.93 -8.61
N ALA A 25 8.81 -13.88 -9.69
CA ALA A 25 9.15 -14.58 -10.92
C ALA A 25 10.40 -13.97 -11.59
N VAL A 26 10.46 -12.65 -11.72
CA VAL A 26 11.54 -11.93 -12.39
C VAL A 26 12.89 -12.06 -11.65
N LEU A 27 12.88 -12.03 -10.31
CA LEU A 27 14.09 -12.30 -9.52
C LEU A 27 14.63 -13.71 -9.76
N LYS A 28 13.75 -14.70 -9.90
CA LYS A 28 14.15 -16.09 -10.19
C LYS A 28 14.77 -16.23 -11.59
N GLU A 29 14.22 -15.50 -12.57
CA GLU A 29 14.73 -15.49 -13.95
C GLU A 29 16.03 -14.66 -14.12
N GLY A 30 16.46 -13.93 -13.08
CA GLY A 30 17.72 -13.17 -13.13
C GLY A 30 17.63 -11.88 -13.95
N ALA A 31 16.49 -11.19 -13.92
CA ALA A 31 16.31 -9.87 -14.56
C ALA A 31 16.16 -8.72 -13.52
N PRO A 32 17.25 -8.37 -12.78
CA PRO A 32 17.19 -7.45 -11.65
C PRO A 32 16.54 -6.09 -11.93
N PRO A 33 16.88 -5.32 -12.98
CA PRO A 33 16.27 -4.01 -13.20
C PRO A 33 14.73 -4.04 -13.24
N THR A 34 14.17 -5.06 -13.91
CA THR A 34 12.72 -5.27 -13.97
C THR A 34 12.14 -5.61 -12.59
N ALA A 35 12.84 -6.39 -11.77
CA ALA A 35 12.40 -6.72 -10.42
C ALA A 35 12.37 -5.47 -9.51
N CYS A 36 13.41 -4.64 -9.56
CA CYS A 36 13.47 -3.36 -8.85
C CYS A 36 12.29 -2.44 -9.25
N PHE A 37 12.02 -2.32 -10.56
CA PHE A 37 10.89 -1.53 -11.07
C PHE A 37 9.54 -2.05 -10.55
N LEU A 38 9.33 -3.37 -10.62
CA LEU A 38 8.09 -3.98 -10.16
C LEU A 38 7.92 -3.85 -8.63
N ALA A 39 9.00 -3.89 -7.85
CA ALA A 39 8.96 -3.65 -6.41
C ALA A 39 8.52 -2.21 -6.08
N GLN A 40 9.03 -1.22 -6.80
CA GLN A 40 8.56 0.17 -6.67
C GLN A 40 7.07 0.28 -7.02
N GLN A 41 6.64 -0.34 -8.11
CA GLN A 41 5.26 -0.32 -8.58
C GLN A 41 4.30 -1.03 -7.59
N MET A 42 4.74 -2.11 -6.96
CA MET A 42 4.01 -2.80 -5.90
C MET A 42 3.74 -1.84 -4.72
N ALA A 43 4.78 -1.18 -4.21
CA ALA A 43 4.65 -0.22 -3.12
C ALA A 43 3.74 0.96 -3.49
N GLU A 44 3.92 1.53 -4.69
CA GLU A 44 3.11 2.63 -5.19
C GLU A 44 1.61 2.28 -5.18
N LYS A 45 1.25 1.10 -5.68
CA LYS A 45 -0.15 0.68 -5.75
C LYS A 45 -0.74 0.43 -4.36
N TYR A 46 0.03 -0.12 -3.42
CA TYR A 46 -0.40 -0.23 -2.03
C TYR A 46 -0.68 1.13 -1.39
N LEU A 47 0.22 2.11 -1.56
CA LEU A 47 0.05 3.46 -1.01
C LEU A 47 -1.12 4.20 -1.65
N LYS A 48 -1.33 4.06 -2.97
CA LYS A 48 -2.50 4.60 -3.66
C LYS A 48 -3.78 3.96 -3.15
N GLY A 49 -3.79 2.65 -2.90
CA GLY A 49 -4.91 1.99 -2.23
C GLY A 49 -5.17 2.58 -0.84
N LEU A 50 -4.13 2.84 -0.04
CA LEU A 50 -4.29 3.48 1.27
C LEU A 50 -4.87 4.90 1.17
N LEU A 51 -4.44 5.70 0.20
CA LEU A 51 -5.02 7.03 -0.07
C LEU A 51 -6.52 6.93 -0.40
N VAL A 52 -6.90 6.00 -1.28
CA VAL A 52 -8.31 5.75 -1.62
C VAL A 52 -9.10 5.29 -0.40
N TYR A 53 -8.51 4.44 0.45
CA TYR A 53 -9.12 3.98 1.68
C TYR A 53 -9.44 5.13 2.66
N HIS A 54 -8.60 6.17 2.68
CA HIS A 54 -8.83 7.39 3.47
C HIS A 54 -9.62 8.49 2.72
N ASP A 55 -10.14 8.22 1.52
CA ASP A 55 -10.82 9.20 0.66
C ASP A 55 -9.95 10.43 0.34
N VAL A 56 -8.64 10.23 0.22
CA VAL A 56 -7.67 11.27 -0.15
C VAL A 56 -7.39 11.21 -1.64
N GLU A 57 -7.65 12.32 -2.34
CA GLU A 57 -7.29 12.45 -3.75
C GLU A 57 -5.78 12.54 -3.94
N PHE A 58 -5.28 11.95 -5.03
CA PHE A 58 -3.87 12.00 -5.39
C PHE A 58 -3.69 12.15 -6.90
N PHE A 59 -2.60 12.78 -7.29
CA PHE A 59 -2.23 12.90 -8.69
C PHE A 59 -1.62 11.59 -9.21
N LYS A 60 -1.73 11.35 -10.53
CA LYS A 60 -1.02 10.26 -11.22
C LYS A 60 0.48 10.55 -11.31
N VAL A 61 1.13 10.56 -10.16
CA VAL A 61 2.57 10.62 -9.99
C VAL A 61 3.08 9.26 -9.58
N HIS A 62 4.38 9.05 -9.79
CA HIS A 62 5.08 7.83 -9.40
C HIS A 62 6.17 8.09 -8.36
N ASP A 63 6.13 9.29 -7.78
CA ASP A 63 6.97 9.68 -6.66
C ASP A 63 6.34 9.19 -5.36
N LEU A 64 6.98 8.21 -4.72
CA LEU A 64 6.54 7.64 -3.46
C LEU A 64 6.57 8.65 -2.30
N LEU A 65 7.47 9.64 -2.35
CA LEU A 65 7.55 10.69 -1.33
C LEU A 65 6.41 11.71 -1.48
N ALA A 66 5.94 11.95 -2.71
CA ALA A 66 4.73 12.72 -2.94
C ALA A 66 3.50 12.00 -2.36
N LEU A 67 3.39 10.67 -2.55
CA LEU A 67 2.31 9.87 -1.95
C LEU A 67 2.39 9.85 -0.41
N MET A 68 3.59 9.75 0.16
CA MET A 68 3.81 9.86 1.60
C MET A 68 3.30 11.20 2.14
N THR A 69 3.63 12.29 1.44
CA THR A 69 3.21 13.64 1.82
C THR A 69 1.68 13.77 1.83
N ALA A 70 1.00 13.21 0.81
CA ALA A 70 -0.46 13.18 0.76
C ALA A 70 -1.08 12.31 1.88
N LEU A 71 -0.41 11.21 2.27
CA LEU A 71 -0.88 10.34 3.35
C LEU A 71 -0.64 10.91 4.74
N PHE A 72 0.33 11.81 4.92
CA PHE A 72 0.81 12.18 6.25
C PHE A 72 -0.27 12.75 7.17
N GLU A 73 -1.20 13.55 6.63
CA GLU A 73 -2.29 14.16 7.41
C GLU A 73 -3.26 13.13 8.00
N VAL A 74 -3.50 12.02 7.28
CA VAL A 74 -4.48 10.99 7.67
C VAL A 74 -3.82 9.76 8.29
N GLU A 75 -2.56 9.50 7.94
CA GLU A 75 -1.74 8.38 8.43
C GLU A 75 -0.32 8.84 8.78
N PRO A 76 -0.12 9.59 9.88
CA PRO A 76 1.20 10.10 10.28
C PRO A 76 2.26 9.00 10.46
N GLY A 77 1.83 7.76 10.77
CA GLY A 77 2.70 6.61 10.90
C GLY A 77 3.42 6.20 9.61
N ILE A 78 3.06 6.77 8.45
CA ILE A 78 3.77 6.56 7.18
C ILE A 78 5.26 6.91 7.26
N VAL A 79 5.65 7.81 8.17
CA VAL A 79 7.06 8.15 8.42
C VAL A 79 7.92 6.97 8.83
N ASN A 80 7.31 5.92 9.41
CA ASN A 80 8.02 4.71 9.84
C ASN A 80 8.56 3.88 8.68
N VAL A 81 8.07 4.10 7.45
CA VAL A 81 8.54 3.45 6.23
C VAL A 81 9.23 4.43 5.27
N LYS A 82 9.57 5.64 5.73
CA LYS A 82 10.17 6.68 4.88
C LYS A 82 11.44 6.22 4.17
N ASP A 83 12.32 5.52 4.88
CA ASP A 83 13.59 5.04 4.31
C ASP A 83 13.34 4.00 3.21
N ASP A 84 12.34 3.14 3.38
CA ASP A 84 11.90 2.19 2.35
C ASP A 84 11.37 2.90 1.10
N LEU A 85 10.60 3.98 1.29
CA LEU A 85 10.10 4.80 0.18
C LEU A 85 11.24 5.48 -0.58
N MET A 86 12.23 6.03 0.13
CA MET A 86 13.41 6.65 -0.48
C MET A 86 14.21 5.63 -1.29
N VAL A 87 14.44 4.44 -0.74
CA VAL A 87 15.11 3.33 -1.44
C VAL A 87 14.36 2.94 -2.70
N LEU A 88 13.02 2.88 -2.67
CA LEU A 88 12.25 2.48 -3.84
C LEU A 88 12.10 3.57 -4.89
N ASN A 89 12.09 4.85 -4.50
CA ASN A 89 11.81 5.96 -5.42
C ASN A 89 12.84 6.06 -6.55
N ARG A 90 14.10 5.72 -6.27
CA ARG A 90 15.18 5.74 -7.27
C ARG A 90 14.93 4.79 -8.44
N TYR A 91 14.32 3.64 -8.18
CA TYR A 91 14.12 2.59 -9.20
C TYR A 91 13.00 2.91 -10.20
N TYR A 92 12.22 3.98 -9.98
CA TYR A 92 11.25 4.45 -10.97
C TYR A 92 11.93 5.06 -12.20
N ILE A 93 13.03 5.79 -12.00
CA ILE A 93 13.78 6.50 -13.06
C ILE A 93 14.96 5.65 -13.52
N GLU A 94 15.76 5.16 -12.57
CA GLU A 94 17.04 4.46 -12.87
C GLU A 94 16.84 3.22 -13.73
N THR A 95 15.68 2.55 -13.69
CA THR A 95 15.43 1.33 -14.48
C THR A 95 15.00 1.58 -15.93
N ARG A 96 14.87 2.85 -16.36
CA ARG A 96 14.29 3.21 -17.66
C ARG A 96 15.29 3.64 -18.71
N TYR A 97 16.49 4.07 -18.31
CA TYR A 97 17.49 4.60 -19.23
C TYR A 97 18.77 3.74 -19.16
N PRO A 98 19.24 3.22 -20.30
CA PRO A 98 20.45 2.39 -20.35
C PRO A 98 21.68 3.05 -19.73
N ASP A 99 21.75 4.38 -19.77
CA ASP A 99 22.89 5.17 -19.27
C ASP A 99 22.87 5.35 -17.74
N ASP A 100 21.72 5.18 -17.10
CA ASP A 100 21.52 5.32 -15.65
C ASP A 100 21.52 3.98 -14.90
N ILE A 101 21.36 2.87 -15.63
CA ILE A 101 21.48 1.50 -15.09
C ILE A 101 22.98 1.17 -15.03
N GLY A 102 23.65 1.57 -13.95
CA GLY A 102 24.79 0.76 -13.48
C GLY A 102 24.33 -0.71 -13.34
N GLU A 103 25.24 -1.69 -13.40
CA GLU A 103 24.86 -3.11 -13.22
C GLU A 103 24.12 -3.30 -11.88
N LEU A 104 22.78 -3.26 -11.92
CA LEU A 104 21.95 -3.48 -10.75
C LEU A 104 22.06 -4.93 -10.35
N LEU A 105 22.56 -5.17 -9.15
CA LEU A 105 22.77 -6.51 -8.63
C LEU A 105 21.45 -7.14 -8.19
N VAL A 106 21.38 -8.47 -8.27
CA VAL A 106 20.19 -9.22 -7.78
C VAL A 106 19.92 -8.89 -6.31
N GLU A 107 20.96 -8.73 -5.52
CA GLU A 107 20.90 -8.38 -4.10
C GLU A 107 20.29 -6.98 -3.87
N GLU A 108 20.53 -6.02 -4.76
CA GLU A 108 19.91 -4.70 -4.69
C GLU A 108 18.41 -4.77 -4.93
N CYS A 109 17.98 -5.55 -5.92
CA CYS A 109 16.57 -5.72 -6.21
C CYS A 109 15.85 -6.63 -5.22
N GLN A 110 16.57 -7.54 -4.56
CA GLN A 110 16.07 -8.26 -3.41
C GLN A 110 15.80 -7.30 -2.24
N ARG A 111 16.72 -6.37 -1.93
CA ARG A 111 16.49 -5.33 -0.92
C ARG A 111 15.34 -4.39 -1.28
N ALA A 112 15.19 -4.03 -2.56
CA ALA A 112 14.05 -3.27 -3.04
C ALA A 112 12.73 -4.02 -2.80
N PHE A 113 12.71 -5.32 -3.09
CA PHE A 113 11.52 -6.13 -2.86
C PHE A 113 11.17 -6.24 -1.37
N GLU A 114 12.16 -6.39 -0.49
CA GLU A 114 11.96 -6.38 0.96
C GLU A 114 11.39 -5.05 1.47
N ALA A 115 11.85 -3.92 0.92
CA ALA A 115 11.27 -2.61 1.22
C ALA A 115 9.79 -2.54 0.80
N ALA A 116 9.44 -3.04 -0.38
CA ALA A 116 8.06 -3.10 -0.85
C ALA A 116 7.18 -3.99 0.04
N LEU A 117 7.71 -5.10 0.56
CA LEU A 117 7.03 -5.99 1.51
C LEU A 117 6.75 -5.29 2.85
N ARG A 118 7.69 -4.51 3.38
CA ARG A 118 7.48 -3.70 4.61
C ARG A 118 6.38 -2.65 4.41
N ILE A 119 6.34 -2.01 3.25
CA ILE A 119 5.28 -1.05 2.90
C ILE A 119 3.92 -1.75 2.79
N LYS A 120 3.86 -2.92 2.14
CA LYS A 120 2.64 -3.75 2.11
C LYS A 120 2.15 -4.06 3.52
N GLU A 121 3.03 -4.51 4.40
CA GLU A 121 2.68 -4.83 5.79
C GLU A 121 2.14 -3.61 6.54
N PHE A 122 2.81 -2.45 6.38
CA PHE A 122 2.34 -1.19 6.93
C PHE A 122 0.91 -0.87 6.46
N VAL A 123 0.65 -0.89 5.15
CA VAL A 123 -0.66 -0.58 4.58
C VAL A 123 -1.74 -1.53 5.06
N LEU A 124 -1.48 -2.84 5.03
CA LEU A 124 -2.47 -3.84 5.43
C LEU A 124 -2.84 -3.74 6.91
N LYS A 125 -1.89 -3.40 7.79
CA LYS A 125 -2.16 -3.14 9.21
C LYS A 125 -3.16 -1.99 9.41
N LYS A 126 -3.04 -0.92 8.62
CA LYS A 126 -3.95 0.24 8.70
C LYS A 126 -5.36 -0.09 8.25
N THR A 127 -5.49 -0.85 7.17
CA THR A 127 -6.81 -1.23 6.66
C THR A 127 -7.48 -2.35 7.49
N ALA A 128 -6.70 -3.25 8.09
CA ALA A 128 -7.25 -4.34 8.91
C ALA A 128 -7.77 -3.87 10.28
N LEU A 129 -7.08 -2.91 10.92
CA LEU A 129 -7.46 -2.40 12.24
C LEU A 129 -8.85 -1.74 12.22
N SER A 130 -9.17 -1.06 11.11
CA SER A 130 -10.48 -0.46 10.90
C SER A 130 -11.59 -1.49 10.80
N LEU A 131 -11.41 -2.57 10.03
CA LEU A 131 -12.42 -3.63 9.89
C LEU A 131 -12.72 -4.28 11.24
N LEU A 132 -11.69 -4.54 12.06
CA LEU A 132 -11.86 -5.05 13.42
C LEU A 132 -12.58 -4.06 14.34
N PHE A 133 -12.26 -2.77 14.25
CA PHE A 133 -12.93 -1.73 15.02
C PHE A 133 -14.42 -1.64 14.71
N PHE A 134 -14.79 -1.59 13.42
CA PHE A 134 -16.19 -1.56 13.00
C PHE A 134 -16.95 -2.85 13.39
N TYR A 135 -16.31 -4.01 13.27
CA TYR A 135 -16.90 -5.28 13.71
C TYR A 135 -17.15 -5.30 15.22
N LEU A 136 -16.18 -4.86 16.03
CA LEU A 136 -16.31 -4.78 17.48
C LEU A 136 -17.38 -3.77 17.90
N LEU A 137 -17.42 -2.58 17.28
CA LEU A 137 -18.47 -1.59 17.51
C LEU A 137 -19.86 -2.14 17.18
N GLY A 138 -20.02 -2.80 16.03
CA GLY A 138 -21.27 -3.45 15.65
C GLY A 138 -21.72 -4.51 16.66
N SER A 139 -20.79 -5.34 17.15
CA SER A 139 -21.08 -6.34 18.18
C SER A 139 -21.47 -5.71 19.52
N ILE A 140 -20.81 -4.62 19.93
CA ILE A 140 -21.10 -3.90 21.17
C ILE A 140 -22.48 -3.22 21.10
N VAL A 141 -22.77 -2.50 20.01
CA VAL A 141 -24.06 -1.83 19.79
C VAL A 141 -25.20 -2.86 19.77
N SER A 142 -25.01 -3.99 19.09
CA SER A 142 -25.98 -5.10 19.07
C SER A 142 -26.26 -5.66 20.48
N LYS A 143 -25.22 -5.90 21.29
CA LYS A 143 -25.36 -6.38 22.68
C LYS A 143 -26.07 -5.37 23.59
N ILE A 144 -25.76 -4.07 23.45
CA ILE A 144 -26.41 -3.00 24.22
C ILE A 144 -27.90 -2.92 23.85
N TRP A 145 -28.22 -2.94 22.55
CA TRP A 145 -29.59 -2.92 22.07
C TRP A 145 -30.40 -4.13 22.56
N TYR A 146 -29.85 -5.34 22.49
CA TYR A 146 -30.49 -6.54 23.02
C TYR A 146 -30.79 -6.43 24.52
N LYS A 147 -29.83 -5.89 25.31
CA LYS A 147 -29.98 -5.70 26.76
C LYS A 147 -31.02 -4.64 27.13
N ILE A 148 -31.13 -3.58 26.33
CA ILE A 148 -32.18 -2.55 26.50
C ILE A 148 -33.55 -3.17 26.17
N LYS A 149 -33.65 -3.89 25.04
CA LYS A 149 -34.89 -4.54 24.61
C LYS A 149 -35.38 -5.59 25.61
N SER A 150 -34.49 -6.40 26.18
CA SER A 150 -34.86 -7.42 27.18
C SER A 150 -35.33 -6.84 28.50
N LYS A 151 -34.91 -5.61 28.85
CA LYS A 151 -35.40 -4.89 30.03
C LYS A 151 -36.76 -4.24 29.80
N ALA A 152 -37.02 -3.77 28.58
CA ALA A 152 -38.27 -3.12 28.21
C ALA A 152 -39.47 -4.08 28.05
N THR A 153 -39.24 -5.40 28.08
CA THR A 153 -40.29 -6.44 27.95
C THR A 153 -40.73 -7.05 29.28
N ILE A 154 -40.24 -6.55 30.41
CA ILE A 154 -40.52 -7.11 31.76
C ILE A 154 -41.43 -6.18 32.60
N ASP A 155 -41.81 -5.01 32.09
CA ASP A 155 -42.83 -4.11 32.67
C ASP A 155 -44.10 -4.13 31.81
#